data_AF-A0A553ERK0-F1
#
_entry.id   AF-A0A553ERK0-F1
#
_cell.length_a   1.000
_cell.length_b   1.000
_cell.length_c   1.000
_cell.angle_alpha   90.00
_cell.angle_beta   90.00
_cell.angle_gamma   90.00
#
_symmetry.space_group_name_H-M   'P 1'
#
loop_
_entity.id
_entity.type
_entity.pdbx_description
1 polymer ?
#
loop_
_entity_poly.entity_id
_entity_poly.type
_entity_poly.pdbx_seq_one_letter_code
_entity_poly.pdbx_strand_id
1 'polypeptide(L)'
;MKLFKSVFGTILVVSFLQIGYSCSSDFHRFNDELDEIKVKGATTRGMVGHSMSLVDSVAETDEFVEYMIALNSLYKKSDEYFSKLSKQEIEMLESTAKLNNVEELDAGVGYSDLYKALKSEMDMVVRTARVLREKTDYLRLNDNELNTLFRGQTLTSKRVIKKNRNPENDRLKKCEAERQAKYEQIESEATRATGECLDIEDEFKRIQCIGDVMVAYNKKKARADEVYEDCIKGK
;
A
#
# COMPACT_ATOMS: atom_id res chain seq x y z
N MET A 1 -32.11 -34.10 40.49
CA MET A 1 -30.94 -33.30 40.06
C MET A 1 -30.27 -33.93 38.82
N LYS A 2 -30.97 -33.99 37.68
CA LYS A 2 -30.45 -34.60 36.41
C LYS A 2 -31.16 -34.05 35.16
N LEU A 3 -31.51 -32.76 35.13
CA LEU A 3 -32.18 -32.17 33.95
C LEU A 3 -31.53 -30.90 33.39
N PHE A 4 -30.42 -30.43 33.97
CA PHE A 4 -29.73 -29.21 33.50
C PHE A 4 -28.49 -29.46 32.64
N LYS A 5 -28.11 -30.72 32.40
CA LYS A 5 -26.89 -31.05 31.62
C LYS A 5 -27.13 -31.32 30.12
N SER A 6 -28.38 -31.36 29.65
CA SER A 6 -28.69 -31.77 28.27
C SER A 6 -28.98 -30.62 27.30
N VAL A 7 -29.13 -29.38 27.78
CA VAL A 7 -29.49 -28.23 26.93
C VAL A 7 -28.26 -27.42 26.48
N PHE A 8 -27.18 -27.44 27.25
CA PHE A 8 -25.93 -26.75 26.90
C PHE A 8 -25.06 -27.50 25.88
N GLY A 9 -25.25 -28.82 25.74
CA GLY A 9 -24.47 -29.64 24.78
C GLY A 9 -25.03 -29.65 23.35
N THR A 10 -26.31 -29.33 23.17
CA THR A 10 -26.97 -29.34 21.85
C THR A 10 -27.07 -27.96 21.22
N ILE A 11 -26.94 -26.87 22.00
CA ILE A 11 -26.88 -25.50 21.45
C ILE A 11 -25.50 -25.18 20.86
N LEU A 12 -24.43 -25.86 21.31
CA LEU A 12 -23.06 -25.61 20.85
C LEU A 12 -22.67 -26.31 19.53
N VAL A 13 -23.48 -27.25 19.03
CA VAL A 13 -23.17 -28.02 17.81
C VAL A 13 -23.92 -27.51 16.56
N VAL A 14 -24.95 -26.69 16.72
CA VAL A 14 -25.72 -26.14 15.57
C VAL A 14 -25.12 -24.83 15.03
N SER A 15 -24.34 -24.10 15.83
CA SER A 15 -23.74 -22.81 15.42
C SER A 15 -22.50 -22.93 14.52
N PHE A 16 -21.98 -24.13 14.29
CA PHE A 16 -20.82 -24.37 13.41
C PHE A 16 -21.18 -24.81 11.99
N LEU A 17 -22.46 -24.94 11.66
CA LEU A 17 -22.92 -25.36 10.32
C LEU A 17 -23.63 -24.24 9.52
N GLN A 18 -23.59 -22.98 9.99
CA GLN A 18 -24.16 -21.82 9.28
C GLN A 18 -23.13 -20.72 8.93
N ILE A 19 -21.83 -21.01 8.97
CA ILE A 19 -20.77 -20.11 8.43
C ILE A 19 -20.21 -20.68 7.11
N GLY A 20 -21.07 -21.32 6.33
CA GLY A 20 -20.86 -21.60 4.92
C GLY A 20 -22.11 -21.12 4.21
N TYR A 21 -21.99 -20.09 3.35
CA TYR A 21 -23.07 -19.30 2.74
C TYR A 21 -23.58 -18.09 3.54
N SER A 22 -22.68 -17.12 3.74
CA SER A 22 -23.04 -15.73 3.44
C SER A 22 -22.00 -15.19 2.46
N CYS A 23 -22.18 -15.52 1.18
CA CYS A 23 -21.76 -14.61 0.12
C CYS A 23 -22.57 -13.33 0.31
N SER A 24 -22.06 -12.40 1.11
CA SER A 24 -22.45 -11.00 0.98
C SER A 24 -21.83 -10.53 -0.32
N SER A 25 -22.60 -10.66 -1.38
CA SER A 25 -22.43 -9.96 -2.63
C SER A 25 -22.55 -8.46 -2.36
N ASP A 26 -21.45 -7.83 -1.94
CA ASP A 26 -21.30 -6.37 -1.96
C ASP A 26 -19.99 -5.97 -2.66
N PHE A 27 -19.56 -6.79 -3.62
CA PHE A 27 -18.48 -6.47 -4.56
C PHE A 27 -18.99 -5.62 -5.73
N HIS A 28 -19.85 -4.63 -5.48
CA HIS A 28 -20.32 -3.70 -6.52
C HIS A 28 -20.56 -2.29 -5.95
N ARG A 29 -19.56 -1.69 -5.30
CA ARG A 29 -19.53 -0.24 -5.02
C ARG A 29 -18.16 0.42 -5.19
N PHE A 30 -17.27 -0.18 -5.99
CA PHE A 30 -16.00 0.44 -6.39
C PHE A 30 -15.97 0.95 -7.84
N ASN A 31 -17.10 0.86 -8.58
CA ASN A 31 -17.16 1.36 -9.97
C ASN A 31 -17.56 2.84 -10.09
N ASP A 32 -18.25 3.41 -9.09
CA ASP A 32 -18.75 4.80 -9.22
C ASP A 32 -17.65 5.86 -9.07
N GLU A 33 -16.48 5.50 -8.54
CA GLU A 33 -15.27 6.37 -8.53
C GLU A 33 -14.32 6.08 -9.71
N LEU A 34 -14.57 5.06 -10.52
CA LEU A 34 -13.77 4.76 -11.72
C LEU A 34 -14.15 5.61 -12.93
N ASP A 35 -15.35 6.20 -12.97
CA ASP A 35 -15.81 6.97 -14.14
C ASP A 35 -15.05 8.31 -14.33
N GLU A 36 -14.36 8.82 -13.30
CA GLU A 36 -13.45 9.97 -13.45
C GLU A 36 -11.99 9.58 -13.74
N ILE A 37 -11.63 8.32 -13.45
CA ILE A 37 -10.42 7.71 -13.95
C ILE A 37 -10.75 7.18 -15.34
N LYS A 38 -10.73 8.08 -16.33
CA LYS A 38 -10.46 7.68 -17.72
C LYS A 38 -9.07 7.05 -17.77
N VAL A 39 -8.99 5.79 -17.33
CA VAL A 39 -8.02 4.83 -17.80
C VAL A 39 -8.19 4.89 -19.30
N LYS A 40 -7.14 5.23 -20.03
CA LYS A 40 -7.05 4.80 -21.43
C LYS A 40 -6.91 3.28 -21.38
N GLY A 41 -8.02 2.60 -21.07
CA GLY A 41 -8.13 1.17 -21.12
C GLY A 41 -7.93 0.76 -22.57
N ALA A 42 -6.96 -0.12 -22.76
CA ALA A 42 -6.89 -1.05 -23.88
C ALA A 42 -7.32 -0.49 -25.23
N THR A 43 -6.46 0.29 -25.87
CA THR A 43 -6.37 0.17 -27.32
C THR A 43 -5.26 -0.82 -27.59
N THR A 44 -5.62 -1.99 -28.12
CA THR A 44 -4.74 -2.92 -28.83
C THR A 44 -3.93 -2.13 -29.85
N ARG A 45 -2.80 -1.56 -29.43
CA ARG A 45 -1.87 -0.88 -30.30
C ARG A 45 -1.10 -2.00 -30.97
N GLY A 46 -1.54 -2.38 -32.18
CA GLY A 46 -1.06 -3.56 -32.89
C GLY A 46 0.45 -3.74 -32.81
N MET A 47 0.88 -4.88 -32.26
CA MET A 47 2.29 -5.26 -32.19
C MET A 47 2.49 -6.56 -32.98
N VAL A 48 2.42 -6.42 -34.30
CA VAL A 48 3.26 -7.24 -35.17
C VAL A 48 4.70 -6.80 -34.90
N GLY A 49 5.45 -7.58 -34.11
CA GLY A 49 6.91 -7.51 -34.07
C GLY A 49 7.59 -6.82 -32.87
N HIS A 50 6.93 -6.58 -31.73
CA HIS A 50 7.66 -6.19 -30.52
C HIS A 50 8.02 -7.43 -29.70
N SER A 51 9.32 -7.66 -29.51
CA SER A 51 9.80 -8.53 -28.44
C SER A 51 9.40 -7.88 -27.12
N MET A 52 8.34 -8.36 -26.46
CA MET A 52 7.98 -7.89 -25.12
C MET A 52 9.14 -8.16 -24.16
N SER A 53 9.56 -7.15 -23.40
CA SER A 53 10.52 -7.36 -22.32
C SER A 53 9.85 -8.16 -21.19
N LEU A 54 10.66 -8.77 -20.32
CA LEU A 54 10.14 -9.48 -19.14
C LEU A 54 9.35 -8.53 -18.23
N VAL A 55 9.79 -7.27 -18.15
CA VAL A 55 9.09 -6.20 -17.43
C VAL A 55 7.70 -5.96 -18.03
N ASP A 56 7.59 -5.81 -19.35
CA ASP A 56 6.29 -5.60 -20.01
C ASP A 56 5.36 -6.78 -19.80
N SER A 57 5.90 -8.01 -19.90
CA SER A 57 5.13 -9.23 -19.69
C SER A 57 4.55 -9.35 -18.28
N VAL A 58 5.25 -8.87 -17.26
CA VAL A 58 4.76 -8.87 -15.87
C VAL A 58 3.85 -7.67 -15.62
N ALA A 59 4.20 -6.50 -16.15
CA ALA A 59 3.43 -5.26 -15.98
C ALA A 59 2.00 -5.34 -16.55
N GLU A 60 1.79 -6.15 -17.59
CA GLU A 60 0.50 -6.32 -18.25
C GLU A 60 -0.39 -7.41 -17.62
N THR A 61 0.06 -8.11 -16.57
CA THR A 61 -0.76 -9.14 -15.92
C THR A 61 -1.77 -8.55 -14.94
N ASP A 62 -2.94 -9.20 -14.84
CA ASP A 62 -3.95 -8.85 -13.85
C ASP A 62 -3.39 -9.02 -12.42
N GLU A 63 -2.56 -10.04 -12.18
CA GLU A 63 -1.92 -10.26 -10.88
C GLU A 63 -1.02 -9.10 -10.45
N PHE A 64 -0.31 -8.49 -11.39
CA PHE A 64 0.52 -7.33 -11.09
C PHE A 64 -0.33 -6.11 -10.79
N VAL A 65 -1.40 -5.88 -11.56
CA VAL A 65 -2.36 -4.79 -11.30
C VAL A 65 -3.01 -4.94 -9.92
N GLU A 66 -3.46 -6.15 -9.55
CA GLU A 66 -4.03 -6.44 -8.24
C GLU A 66 -3.02 -6.18 -7.10
N TYR A 67 -1.75 -6.54 -7.31
CA TYR A 67 -0.69 -6.24 -6.34
C TYR A 67 -0.49 -4.74 -6.17
N MET A 68 -0.44 -3.98 -7.27
CA MET A 68 -0.32 -2.52 -7.21
C MET A 68 -1.53 -1.85 -6.56
N ILE A 69 -2.74 -2.35 -6.78
CA ILE A 69 -3.95 -1.87 -6.09
C ILE A 69 -3.83 -2.10 -4.57
N ALA A 70 -3.40 -3.30 -4.15
CA ALA A 70 -3.22 -3.61 -2.73
C ALA A 70 -2.15 -2.71 -2.07
N LEU A 71 -1.02 -2.47 -2.75
CA LEU A 71 0.01 -1.55 -2.25
C LEU A 71 -0.51 -0.12 -2.10
N ASN A 72 -1.21 0.39 -3.11
CA ASN A 72 -1.78 1.74 -3.03
C ASN A 72 -2.83 1.87 -1.92
N SER A 73 -3.63 0.83 -1.70
CA SER A 73 -4.59 0.78 -0.59
C SER A 73 -3.86 0.83 0.76
N LEU A 74 -2.77 0.07 0.91
CA LEU A 74 -1.91 0.11 2.10
C LEU A 74 -1.32 1.51 2.32
N TYR A 75 -0.78 2.16 1.28
CA TYR A 75 -0.22 3.51 1.40
C TYR A 75 -1.27 4.54 1.80
N LYS A 76 -2.45 4.50 1.18
CA LYS A 76 -3.57 5.39 1.53
C LYS A 76 -4.00 5.18 2.98
N LYS A 77 -4.18 3.92 3.40
CA LYS A 77 -4.58 3.59 4.77
C LYS A 77 -3.53 4.00 5.78
N SER A 78 -2.27 3.86 5.43
CA SER A 78 -1.14 4.31 6.23
C SER A 78 -1.16 5.83 6.40
N ASP A 79 -1.30 6.59 5.32
CA ASP A 79 -1.42 8.06 5.37
C ASP A 79 -2.59 8.52 6.25
N GLU A 80 -3.76 7.86 6.11
CA GLU A 80 -4.93 8.11 6.95
C GLU A 80 -4.71 7.82 8.43
N TYR A 81 -3.88 6.82 8.76
CA TYR A 81 -3.53 6.50 10.14
C TYR A 81 -2.57 7.54 10.71
N PHE A 82 -1.47 7.83 10.01
CA PHE A 82 -0.46 8.78 10.47
C PHE A 82 -0.99 10.22 10.57
N SER A 83 -1.95 10.62 9.72
CA SER A 83 -2.57 11.96 9.80
C SER A 83 -3.36 12.20 11.10
N LYS A 84 -3.71 11.15 11.85
CA LYS A 84 -4.44 11.23 13.12
C LYS A 84 -3.52 11.21 14.34
N LEU A 85 -2.24 10.90 14.15
CA LEU A 85 -1.28 10.80 15.24
C LEU A 85 -0.71 12.17 15.60
N SER A 86 -0.44 12.36 16.88
CA SER A 86 0.38 13.44 17.38
C SER A 86 1.85 13.23 17.02
N LYS A 87 2.65 14.31 17.06
CA LYS A 87 4.10 14.23 16.85
C LYS A 87 4.78 13.25 17.79
N GLN A 88 4.36 13.21 19.06
CA GLN A 88 4.92 12.29 20.05
C GLN A 88 4.62 10.83 19.71
N GLU A 89 3.40 10.51 19.25
CA GLU A 89 3.05 9.16 18.80
C GLU A 89 3.85 8.73 17.57
N ILE A 90 4.08 9.65 16.63
CA ILE A 90 4.94 9.39 15.46
C ILE A 90 6.38 9.12 15.90
N GLU A 91 6.95 9.93 16.80
CA GLU A 91 8.31 9.72 17.32
C GLU A 91 8.46 8.39 18.07
N MET A 92 7.42 7.95 18.80
CA MET A 92 7.40 6.64 19.43
C MET A 92 7.40 5.49 18.40
N LEU A 93 6.58 5.57 17.35
CA LEU A 93 6.59 4.59 16.26
C LEU A 93 7.93 4.56 15.51
N GLU A 94 8.53 5.72 15.24
CA GLU A 94 9.82 5.81 14.58
C GLU A 94 10.98 5.26 15.42
N SER A 95 10.91 5.38 16.75
CA SER A 95 11.94 4.85 17.65
C SER A 95 11.85 3.34 17.80
N THR A 96 10.64 2.78 17.84
CA THR A 96 10.40 1.34 17.91
C THR A 96 10.74 0.62 16.60
N ALA A 97 10.47 1.23 15.45
CA ALA A 97 10.85 0.71 14.13
C ALA A 97 12.38 0.54 13.95
N LYS A 98 13.19 1.24 14.73
CA LYS A 98 14.66 1.11 14.69
C LYS A 98 15.22 -0.05 15.50
N LEU A 99 14.44 -0.62 16.42
CA LEU A 99 15.00 -1.45 17.48
C LEU A 99 14.91 -2.97 17.27
N ASN A 100 14.15 -3.49 16.29
CA ASN A 100 13.99 -4.93 15.99
C ASN A 100 13.69 -5.89 17.17
N ASN A 101 13.62 -5.40 18.41
CA ASN A 101 13.36 -6.14 19.62
C ASN A 101 12.08 -5.56 20.23
N VAL A 102 10.95 -6.18 19.91
CA VAL A 102 9.68 -5.93 20.60
C VAL A 102 9.49 -7.03 21.63
N GLU A 103 10.44 -7.16 22.55
CA GLU A 103 10.15 -7.72 23.88
C GLU A 103 10.08 -6.52 24.80
N GLU A 104 8.90 -6.27 25.35
CA GLU A 104 8.58 -5.17 26.28
C GLU A 104 8.70 -3.76 25.71
N LEU A 105 7.56 -3.12 25.41
CA LEU A 105 7.35 -1.71 25.76
C LEU A 105 5.83 -1.45 25.81
N ASP A 106 5.35 -1.31 27.03
CA ASP A 106 4.04 -0.76 27.40
C ASP A 106 4.10 0.77 27.26
N ALA A 107 3.60 1.33 26.15
CA ALA A 107 3.37 2.78 26.02
C ALA A 107 2.48 3.17 24.81
N GLY A 108 1.29 3.72 25.10
CA GLY A 108 0.63 4.80 24.34
C GLY A 108 -0.02 4.44 23.01
N VAL A 109 0.78 4.14 21.98
CA VAL A 109 0.40 3.68 20.64
C VAL A 109 1.61 2.89 20.13
N GLY A 110 1.46 1.57 20.07
CA GLY A 110 2.54 0.67 19.66
C GLY A 110 2.34 0.11 18.27
N TYR A 111 3.29 -0.73 17.83
CA TYR A 111 3.17 -1.56 16.63
C TYR A 111 1.84 -2.34 16.55
N SER A 112 1.27 -2.68 17.71
CA SER A 112 -0.05 -3.32 17.83
C SER A 112 -1.17 -2.48 17.23
N ASP A 113 -1.18 -1.16 17.42
CA ASP A 113 -2.25 -0.30 16.93
C ASP A 113 -2.06 0.05 15.46
N LEU A 114 -0.80 0.27 15.05
CA LEU A 114 -0.45 0.35 13.63
C LEU A 114 -0.88 -0.92 12.88
N TYR A 115 -0.53 -2.10 13.42
CA TYR A 115 -0.92 -3.37 12.83
C TYR A 115 -2.43 -3.50 12.77
N LYS A 116 -3.17 -3.26 13.85
CA LYS A 116 -4.64 -3.31 13.84
C LYS A 116 -5.24 -2.38 12.78
N ALA A 117 -4.68 -1.18 12.60
CA ALA A 117 -5.17 -0.21 11.64
C ALA A 117 -4.91 -0.62 10.18
N LEU A 118 -3.79 -1.32 9.92
CA LEU A 118 -3.32 -1.66 8.58
C LEU A 118 -3.48 -3.13 8.20
N LYS A 119 -3.90 -3.99 9.13
CA LYS A 119 -3.90 -5.45 8.97
C LYS A 119 -4.59 -5.91 7.68
N SER A 120 -5.78 -5.39 7.38
CA SER A 120 -6.52 -5.80 6.18
C SER A 120 -5.73 -5.55 4.90
N GLU A 121 -5.06 -4.41 4.82
CA GLU A 121 -4.27 -4.00 3.66
C GLU A 121 -2.94 -4.78 3.60
N MET A 122 -2.27 -4.97 4.74
CA MET A 122 -1.07 -5.81 4.82
C MET A 122 -1.36 -7.25 4.38
N ASP A 123 -2.46 -7.84 4.87
CA ASP A 123 -2.89 -9.18 4.47
C ASP A 123 -3.23 -9.24 2.98
N MET A 124 -3.81 -8.16 2.42
CA MET A 124 -4.10 -8.08 0.99
C MET A 124 -2.83 -8.05 0.15
N VAL A 125 -1.86 -7.22 0.52
CA VAL A 125 -0.54 -7.14 -0.12
C VAL A 125 0.17 -8.50 -0.09
N VAL A 126 0.17 -9.19 1.06
CA VAL A 126 0.78 -10.52 1.17
C VAL A 126 0.11 -11.54 0.24
N ARG A 127 -1.23 -11.51 0.16
CA ARG A 127 -1.99 -12.42 -0.72
C ARG A 127 -1.74 -12.14 -2.20
N THR A 128 -1.88 -10.90 -2.65
CA THR A 128 -1.73 -10.55 -4.07
C THR A 128 -0.28 -10.74 -4.52
N ALA A 129 0.70 -10.45 -3.66
CA ALA A 129 2.10 -10.71 -3.98
C ALA A 129 2.42 -12.20 -4.12
N ARG A 130 1.82 -13.06 -3.29
CA ARG A 130 1.95 -14.51 -3.44
C ARG A 130 1.43 -14.95 -4.80
N VAL A 131 0.23 -14.51 -5.16
CA VAL A 131 -0.39 -14.85 -6.46
C VAL A 131 0.48 -14.34 -7.63
N LEU A 132 0.96 -13.10 -7.57
CA LEU A 132 1.88 -12.53 -8.54
C LEU A 132 3.14 -13.40 -8.71
N ARG A 133 3.78 -13.78 -7.60
CA ARG A 133 5.00 -14.60 -7.61
C ARG A 133 4.78 -16.02 -8.11
N GLU A 134 3.60 -16.61 -7.83
CA GLU A 134 3.26 -17.98 -8.22
C GLU A 134 2.80 -18.10 -9.67
N LYS A 135 2.12 -17.08 -10.20
CA LYS A 135 1.45 -17.14 -11.50
C LYS A 135 2.15 -16.40 -12.63
N THR A 136 3.21 -15.65 -12.33
CA THR A 136 3.92 -14.84 -13.33
C THR A 136 5.43 -15.08 -13.26
N ASP A 137 6.15 -14.55 -14.25
CA ASP A 137 7.61 -14.55 -14.27
C ASP A 137 8.24 -13.46 -13.35
N TYR A 138 7.47 -12.87 -12.42
CA TYR A 138 7.94 -11.79 -11.52
C TYR A 138 9.27 -12.10 -10.82
N LEU A 139 9.46 -13.34 -10.36
CA LEU A 139 10.69 -13.77 -9.66
C LEU A 139 11.94 -13.82 -10.55
N ARG A 140 11.78 -13.71 -11.87
CA ARG A 140 12.91 -13.70 -12.82
C ARG A 140 13.41 -12.29 -13.10
N LEU A 141 12.70 -11.25 -12.64
CA LEU A 141 13.12 -9.87 -12.79
C LEU A 141 14.34 -9.59 -11.89
N ASN A 142 15.36 -8.95 -12.45
CA ASN A 142 16.47 -8.43 -11.65
C ASN A 142 16.15 -7.06 -11.02
N ASP A 143 17.03 -6.55 -10.16
CA ASP A 143 16.82 -5.28 -9.44
C ASP A 143 16.54 -4.09 -10.38
N ASN A 144 17.21 -4.00 -11.53
CA ASN A 144 16.98 -2.92 -12.49
C ASN A 144 15.61 -3.06 -13.17
N GLU A 145 15.20 -4.28 -13.47
CA GLU A 145 13.90 -4.59 -14.05
C GLU A 145 12.76 -4.32 -13.05
N LEU A 146 12.93 -4.72 -11.78
CA LEU A 146 11.99 -4.38 -10.70
C LEU A 146 11.87 -2.87 -10.51
N ASN A 147 13.00 -2.15 -10.49
CA ASN A 147 12.98 -0.69 -10.42
C ASN A 147 12.23 -0.07 -11.61
N THR A 148 12.39 -0.63 -12.81
CA THR A 148 11.68 -0.18 -14.01
C THR A 148 10.19 -0.46 -13.91
N LEU A 149 9.81 -1.65 -13.44
CA LEU A 149 8.44 -2.10 -13.26
C LEU A 149 7.65 -1.16 -12.34
N PHE A 150 8.26 -0.70 -11.24
CA PHE A 150 7.58 0.16 -10.26
C PHE A 150 7.63 1.66 -10.59
N ARG A 151 8.63 2.14 -11.33
CA ARG A 151 8.81 3.58 -11.62
C ARG A 151 7.77 4.13 -12.60
N GLY A 152 7.12 3.28 -13.40
CA GLY A 152 6.11 3.67 -14.39
C GLY A 152 4.66 3.58 -13.94
N GLN A 153 4.39 3.10 -12.72
CA GLN A 153 3.06 2.64 -12.30
C GLN A 153 2.49 3.33 -11.05
N THR A 154 2.97 4.53 -10.72
CA THR A 154 2.32 5.38 -9.71
C THR A 154 0.92 5.77 -10.20
N LEU A 155 -0.12 5.13 -9.64
CA LEU A 155 -1.53 5.41 -9.94
C LEU A 155 -1.95 6.85 -9.53
N THR A 156 -1.07 7.59 -8.87
CA THR A 156 -1.22 8.99 -8.46
C THR A 156 -1.03 9.97 -9.62
N SER A 157 -1.76 9.81 -10.72
CA SER A 157 -1.94 10.91 -11.69
C SER A 157 -3.07 11.84 -11.23
N LYS A 158 -2.81 12.68 -10.22
CA LYS A 158 -3.67 13.85 -9.99
C LYS A 158 -3.40 14.87 -11.10
N ARG A 159 -4.37 15.05 -12.00
CA ARG A 159 -4.32 16.00 -13.12
C ARG A 159 -4.02 17.41 -12.60
N VAL A 160 -2.80 17.89 -12.79
CA VAL A 160 -2.48 19.32 -12.62
C VAL A 160 -3.07 20.09 -13.80
N ILE A 161 -4.19 20.77 -13.57
CA ILE A 161 -4.78 21.71 -14.52
C ILE A 161 -3.84 22.91 -14.67
N LYS A 162 -3.31 23.16 -15.88
CA LYS A 162 -2.55 24.41 -16.18
C LYS A 162 -3.42 25.42 -16.93
N LYS A 163 -3.51 26.65 -16.40
CA LYS A 163 -2.87 27.86 -16.98
C LYS A 163 -3.27 29.14 -16.23
N ASN A 164 -2.27 29.82 -15.63
CA ASN A 164 -2.21 31.29 -15.64
C ASN A 164 -0.72 31.72 -15.70
N ARG A 165 -0.40 32.76 -16.48
CA ARG A 165 0.96 33.28 -16.68
C ARG A 165 1.24 34.33 -15.59
N ASN A 166 1.69 33.87 -14.42
CA ASN A 166 2.27 34.70 -13.37
C ASN A 166 3.57 33.99 -12.91
N PRO A 167 4.74 34.65 -12.84
CA PRO A 167 5.97 34.03 -12.33
C PRO A 167 5.83 33.38 -10.94
N GLU A 168 4.93 33.90 -10.10
CA GLU A 168 4.57 33.28 -8.82
C GLU A 168 3.89 31.91 -9.00
N ASN A 169 3.06 31.78 -10.05
CA ASN A 169 2.42 30.52 -10.44
C ASN A 169 3.44 29.52 -11.03
N ASP A 170 4.58 29.99 -11.54
CA ASP A 170 5.63 29.10 -12.04
C ASP A 170 6.51 28.56 -10.90
N ARG A 171 6.76 29.36 -9.85
CA ARG A 171 7.37 28.86 -8.60
C ARG A 171 6.49 27.80 -7.93
N LEU A 172 5.19 28.08 -7.76
CA LEU A 172 4.26 27.13 -7.14
C LEU A 172 4.15 25.82 -7.93
N LYS A 173 4.05 25.89 -9.27
CA LYS A 173 4.07 24.69 -10.13
C LYS A 173 5.36 23.90 -9.99
N LYS A 174 6.51 24.58 -9.84
CA LYS A 174 7.80 23.93 -9.64
C LYS A 174 7.85 23.21 -8.29
N CYS A 175 7.46 23.87 -7.20
CA CYS A 175 7.38 23.24 -5.87
C CYS A 175 6.48 22.00 -5.87
N GLU A 176 5.31 22.09 -6.51
CA GLU A 176 4.38 20.95 -6.61
C GLU A 176 4.95 19.80 -7.47
N ALA A 177 5.60 20.12 -8.60
CA ALA A 177 6.24 19.11 -9.44
C ALA A 177 7.40 18.40 -8.70
N GLU A 178 8.18 19.14 -7.90
CA GLU A 178 9.24 18.57 -7.08
C GLU A 178 8.68 17.70 -5.94
N ARG A 179 7.59 18.13 -5.29
CA ARG A 179 6.87 17.32 -4.29
C ARG A 179 6.36 16.02 -4.89
N GLN A 180 5.71 16.09 -6.06
CA GLN A 180 5.17 14.92 -6.75
C GLN A 180 6.29 13.95 -7.15
N ALA A 181 7.40 14.45 -7.70
CA ALA A 181 8.55 13.61 -8.03
C ALA A 181 9.16 12.94 -6.78
N LYS A 182 9.12 13.62 -5.62
CA LYS A 182 9.54 13.03 -4.34
C LYS A 182 8.57 11.96 -3.85
N TYR A 183 7.27 12.17 -3.99
CA TYR A 183 6.28 11.15 -3.65
C TYR A 183 6.45 9.89 -4.49
N GLU A 184 6.64 10.03 -5.80
CA GLU A 184 6.90 8.90 -6.70
C GLU A 184 8.16 8.12 -6.30
N GLN A 185 9.22 8.84 -5.93
CA GLN A 185 10.45 8.21 -5.40
C GLN A 185 10.17 7.44 -4.10
N ILE A 186 9.44 8.05 -3.16
CA ILE A 186 9.12 7.46 -1.86
C ILE A 186 8.24 6.21 -2.00
N GLU A 187 7.21 6.25 -2.86
CA GLU A 187 6.32 5.12 -3.16
C GLU A 187 7.10 3.97 -3.81
N SER A 188 7.99 4.27 -4.77
CA SER A 188 8.83 3.24 -5.41
C SER A 188 9.79 2.58 -4.43
N GLU A 189 10.45 3.37 -3.57
CA GLU A 189 11.33 2.85 -2.51
C GLU A 189 10.56 1.98 -1.51
N ALA A 190 9.37 2.42 -1.11
CA ALA A 190 8.51 1.66 -0.20
C ALA A 190 7.99 0.38 -0.85
N THR A 191 7.64 0.41 -2.15
CA THR A 191 7.17 -0.77 -2.89
C THR A 191 8.25 -1.84 -2.91
N ARG A 192 9.48 -1.46 -3.23
CA ARG A 192 10.63 -2.38 -3.21
C ARG A 192 10.86 -2.96 -1.82
N ALA A 193 10.88 -2.13 -0.79
CA ALA A 193 11.12 -2.59 0.58
C ALA A 193 10.00 -3.51 1.09
N THR A 194 8.73 -3.23 0.76
CA THR A 194 7.61 -4.15 1.02
C THR A 194 7.82 -5.47 0.28
N GLY A 195 8.30 -5.42 -0.97
CA GLY A 195 8.67 -6.60 -1.75
C GLY A 195 9.70 -7.49 -1.05
N GLU A 196 10.73 -6.90 -0.46
CA GLU A 196 11.77 -7.61 0.32
C GLU A 196 11.20 -8.22 1.61
N CYS A 197 10.27 -7.54 2.30
CA CYS A 197 9.62 -8.09 3.49
C CYS A 197 8.87 -9.40 3.22
N LEU A 198 8.38 -9.61 1.99
CA LEU A 198 7.63 -10.81 1.62
C LEU A 198 8.47 -12.08 1.56
N ASP A 199 9.80 -11.96 1.52
CA ASP A 199 10.73 -13.09 1.57
C ASP A 199 10.93 -13.62 2.99
N ILE A 200 10.41 -12.91 4.00
CA ILE A 200 10.43 -13.36 5.39
C ILE A 200 9.37 -14.44 5.59
N GLU A 201 9.79 -15.64 5.98
CA GLU A 201 8.89 -16.79 6.22
C GLU A 201 7.96 -16.55 7.43
N ASP A 202 8.52 -16.09 8.54
CA ASP A 202 7.79 -15.84 9.77
C ASP A 202 6.76 -14.71 9.58
N GLU A 203 5.49 -15.02 9.86
CA GLU A 203 4.39 -14.10 9.62
C GLU A 203 4.49 -12.84 10.46
N PHE A 204 4.83 -12.97 11.74
CA PHE A 204 4.94 -11.83 12.64
C PHE A 204 6.06 -10.89 12.19
N LYS A 205 7.25 -11.42 11.88
CA LYS A 205 8.39 -10.65 11.38
C LYS A 205 8.12 -10.01 10.01
N ARG A 206 7.41 -10.70 9.11
CA ARG A 206 7.00 -10.14 7.82
C ARG A 206 6.09 -8.94 8.00
N ILE A 207 5.07 -9.07 8.84
CA ILE A 207 4.12 -7.99 9.13
C ILE A 207 4.83 -6.82 9.82
N GLN A 208 5.73 -7.10 10.77
CA GLN A 208 6.54 -6.08 11.42
C GLN A 208 7.38 -5.32 10.39
N CYS A 209 8.07 -6.03 9.49
CA CYS A 209 8.84 -5.43 8.40
C CYS A 209 7.99 -4.51 7.52
N ILE A 210 6.78 -4.95 7.11
CA ILE A 210 5.87 -4.10 6.31
C ILE A 210 5.46 -2.85 7.10
N GLY A 211 5.21 -2.99 8.40
CA GLY A 211 4.97 -1.84 9.28
C GLY A 211 6.15 -0.87 9.32
N ASP A 212 7.39 -1.37 9.33
CA ASP A 212 8.61 -0.53 9.42
C ASP A 212 8.75 0.28 8.14
N VAL A 213 8.46 -0.34 6.99
CA VAL A 213 8.37 0.32 5.70
C VAL A 213 7.32 1.43 5.73
N MET A 214 6.14 1.19 6.32
CA MET A 214 5.09 2.20 6.41
C MET A 214 5.47 3.39 7.31
N VAL A 215 6.14 3.12 8.43
CA VAL A 215 6.69 4.19 9.30
C VAL A 215 7.70 5.03 8.53
N ALA A 216 8.64 4.40 7.84
CA ALA A 216 9.65 5.08 7.03
C ALA A 216 9.05 5.88 5.85
N TYR A 217 8.04 5.31 5.19
CA TYR A 217 7.28 5.93 4.10
C TYR A 217 6.64 7.24 4.57
N ASN A 218 5.84 7.21 5.66
CA ASN A 218 5.15 8.39 6.16
C ASN A 218 6.13 9.46 6.65
N LYS A 219 7.22 9.06 7.31
CA LYS A 219 8.29 9.97 7.70
C LYS A 219 8.89 10.72 6.51
N LYS A 220 9.22 10.00 5.43
CA LYS A 220 9.77 10.63 4.22
C LYS A 220 8.75 11.55 3.56
N LYS A 221 7.47 11.16 3.54
CA LYS A 221 6.38 11.96 2.99
C LYS A 221 6.15 13.25 3.77
N ALA A 222 6.14 13.18 5.10
CA ALA A 222 6.06 14.36 5.97
C ALA A 222 7.22 15.34 5.74
N ARG A 223 8.45 14.84 5.56
CA ARG A 223 9.60 15.68 5.20
C ARG A 223 9.46 16.33 3.81
N ALA A 224 8.92 15.60 2.83
CA ALA A 224 8.65 16.17 1.52
C ALA A 224 7.60 17.29 1.59
N ASP A 225 6.62 17.16 2.48
CA ASP A 225 5.61 18.19 2.74
C ASP A 225 6.20 19.43 3.42
N GLU A 226 7.09 19.25 4.39
CA GLU A 226 7.84 20.36 5.01
C GLU A 226 8.67 21.13 3.97
N VAL A 227 9.37 20.41 3.09
CA VAL A 227 10.15 21.03 1.99
C VAL A 227 9.24 21.77 1.01
N TYR A 228 8.09 21.20 0.67
CA TYR A 228 7.10 21.87 -0.17
C TYR A 228 6.58 23.16 0.50
N GLU A 229 6.24 23.09 1.78
CA GLU A 229 5.75 24.21 2.57
C GLU A 229 6.77 25.36 2.66
N ASP A 230 8.06 25.03 2.78
CA ASP A 230 9.14 26.02 2.74
C ASP A 230 9.31 26.61 1.33
N CYS A 231 9.23 25.77 0.28
CA CYS A 231 9.30 26.20 -1.12
C CYS A 231 8.19 27.20 -1.48
N ILE A 232 6.94 26.94 -1.09
CA ILE A 232 5.82 27.86 -1.37
C ILE A 232 5.90 29.15 -0.55
N LYS A 233 6.53 29.10 0.64
CA LYS A 233 6.82 30.27 1.48
C LYS A 233 8.05 31.05 0.99
N GLY A 234 8.85 30.48 0.08
CA GLY A 234 10.06 31.10 -0.46
C GLY A 234 11.22 31.12 0.52
N LYS A 235 11.30 30.11 1.39
CA LYS A 235 12.39 29.91 2.34
C LYS A 235 13.50 29.03 1.75
#